data_AF-A0AA90NJJ4-F1
#
_entry.id   AF-A0AA90NJJ4-F1
#
_cell.length_a   1.000
_cell.length_b   1.000
_cell.length_c   1.000
_cell.angle_alpha   90.00
_cell.angle_beta   90.00
_cell.angle_gamma   90.00
#
_symmetry.space_group_name_H-M   'P 1'
#
loop_
_entity.id
_entity.type
_entity.pdbx_description
1 polymer ?
#
loop_
_entity_poly.entity_id
_entity_poly.type
_entity_poly.pdbx_seq_one_letter_code
_entity_poly.pdbx_strand_id
1 'polypeptide(L)'
;MPGNKLNEWEKQKIIKTCNLPQYKSLPPSQIVPMLAIASESSFYRTLREVGQVNRRGRAEGVKNSPKPKGYNATEPNQVWSWGITYLASSIRGVFYYLYVIEDIFSRKMMLPLSNG
;
A
#
# COMPACT_ATOMS: atom_id res chain seq x y z
N MET A 1 -9.09 27.71 31.84
CA MET A 1 -8.70 27.37 30.45
C MET A 1 -8.08 25.98 30.46
N PRO A 2 -8.43 25.05 29.56
CA PRO A 2 -7.92 23.67 29.63
C PRO A 2 -6.42 23.64 29.29
N GLY A 3 -5.61 23.00 30.14
CA GLY A 3 -4.14 23.01 30.11
C GLY A 3 -3.46 22.25 28.97
N ASN A 4 -4.20 21.82 27.96
CA ASN A 4 -3.69 21.03 26.81
C ASN A 4 -3.41 21.87 25.56
N LYS A 5 -3.37 23.21 25.69
CA LYS A 5 -3.10 24.09 24.56
C LYS A 5 -1.59 24.20 24.39
N LEU A 6 -1.08 23.72 23.26
CA LEU A 6 0.32 23.91 22.89
C LEU A 6 0.65 25.41 22.87
N ASN A 7 1.70 25.78 23.59
CA ASN A 7 2.25 27.11 23.57
C ASN A 7 2.96 27.38 22.24
N GLU A 8 3.12 28.64 21.87
CA GLU A 8 3.76 29.01 20.60
C GLU A 8 5.20 28.48 20.49
N TRP A 9 5.93 28.42 21.59
CA TRP A 9 7.27 27.82 21.61
C TRP A 9 7.25 26.32 21.26
N GLU A 10 6.25 25.58 21.76
CA GLU A 10 6.11 24.15 21.48
C GLU A 10 5.73 23.90 20.02
N LYS A 11 4.87 24.76 19.44
CA LYS A 11 4.56 24.72 18.01
C LYS A 11 5.80 24.97 17.17
N GLN A 12 6.61 25.98 17.51
CA GLN A 12 7.85 26.27 16.80
C GLN A 12 8.85 25.11 16.91
N LYS A 13 8.92 24.46 18.08
CA LYS A 13 9.74 23.25 18.27
C LYS A 13 9.28 22.12 17.33
N ILE A 14 7.98 21.87 17.21
CA ILE A 14 7.41 20.87 16.29
C ILE A 14 7.79 21.19 14.84
N ILE A 15 7.59 22.44 14.39
CA ILE A 15 7.89 22.87 13.02
C ILE A 15 9.39 22.71 12.73
N LYS A 16 10.25 23.17 13.65
CA LYS A 16 11.70 23.04 13.49
C LYS A 16 12.11 21.58 13.38
N THR A 17 11.61 20.72 14.26
CA THR A 17 11.86 19.27 14.22
C THR A 17 11.43 18.66 12.90
N CYS A 18 10.21 18.91 12.42
CA CYS A 18 9.71 18.37 11.16
C CYS A 18 10.47 18.85 9.91
N ASN A 19 11.26 19.92 10.01
CA ASN A 19 12.07 20.46 8.92
C ASN A 19 13.56 20.09 9.02
N LEU A 20 13.99 19.41 10.09
CA LEU A 20 15.37 18.91 10.19
C LEU A 20 15.65 17.84 9.12
N PRO A 21 16.88 17.76 8.58
CA PRO A 21 17.23 16.80 7.53
C PRO A 21 16.89 15.34 7.85
N GLN A 22 17.00 14.96 9.12
CA GLN A 22 16.70 13.61 9.61
C GLN A 22 15.20 13.29 9.70
N TYR A 23 14.33 14.30 9.83
CA TYR A 23 12.87 14.13 10.00
C TYR A 23 12.05 14.66 8.83
N LYS A 24 12.63 15.45 7.91
CA LYS A 24 11.90 16.10 6.80
C LYS A 24 11.08 15.12 5.96
N SER A 25 11.61 13.91 5.77
CA SER A 25 10.98 12.85 4.98
C SER A 25 10.16 11.87 5.82
N LEU A 26 10.03 12.07 7.14
CA LEU A 26 9.29 11.17 8.02
C LEU A 26 7.90 11.77 8.33
N PRO A 27 6.81 10.99 8.28
CA PRO A 27 5.50 11.43 8.74
C PRO A 27 5.47 11.60 10.27
N PRO A 28 4.54 12.41 10.80
CA PRO A 28 4.31 12.55 12.24
C PRO A 28 4.18 11.22 12.99
N SER A 29 3.54 10.21 12.40
CA SER A 29 3.42 8.85 12.96
C SER A 29 4.76 8.17 13.27
N GLN A 30 5.84 8.55 12.57
CA GLN A 30 7.18 8.05 12.82
C GLN A 30 7.99 8.99 13.73
N ILE A 31 7.73 10.29 13.70
CA ILE A 31 8.45 11.29 14.52
C ILE A 31 7.99 11.25 15.98
N VAL A 32 6.68 11.11 16.23
CA VAL A 32 6.11 11.16 17.58
C VAL A 32 6.68 10.07 18.50
N PRO A 33 6.76 8.79 18.08
CA PRO A 33 7.38 7.74 18.91
C PRO A 33 8.87 7.98 19.22
N MET A 34 9.59 8.69 18.35
CA MET A 34 11.04 8.95 18.53
C MET A 34 11.32 10.05 19.55
N LEU A 35 10.43 11.05 19.64
CA LEU A 35 10.71 12.29 20.37
C LEU A 35 9.76 12.57 21.54
N ALA A 36 8.56 11.98 21.54
CA ALA A 36 7.53 12.14 22.57
C ALA A 36 7.24 13.60 22.98
N ILE A 37 7.42 14.57 22.05
CA ILE A 37 7.26 16.00 22.33
C ILE A 37 5.78 16.40 22.44
N ALA A 38 4.92 15.80 21.61
CA ALA A 38 3.47 16.05 21.59
C ALA A 38 2.75 14.88 20.91
N SER A 39 1.42 14.82 21.04
CA SER A 39 0.61 13.83 20.33
C SER A 39 0.63 14.02 18.81
N GLU A 40 0.39 12.95 18.06
CA GLU A 40 0.32 12.97 16.60
C GLU A 40 -0.72 13.97 16.06
N SER A 41 -1.89 14.03 16.71
CA SER A 41 -2.93 15.02 16.37
C SER A 41 -2.44 16.47 16.50
N SER A 42 -1.55 16.72 17.45
CA SER A 42 -0.97 18.05 17.68
C SER A 42 0.10 18.38 16.62
N PHE A 43 0.89 17.40 16.20
CA PHE A 43 1.79 17.57 15.04
C PHE A 43 1.01 17.92 13.77
N TYR A 44 -0.04 17.15 13.45
CA TYR A 44 -0.85 17.42 12.26
C TYR A 44 -1.56 18.77 12.32
N ARG A 45 -2.10 19.17 13.48
CA ARG A 45 -2.73 20.49 13.65
C ARG A 45 -1.73 21.62 13.41
N THR A 46 -0.56 21.56 14.04
CA THR A 46 0.49 22.59 13.86
C THR A 46 1.00 22.63 12.42
N LEU A 47 1.27 21.48 11.79
CA LEU A 47 1.70 21.44 10.39
C LEU A 47 0.61 21.96 9.44
N ARG A 48 -0.67 21.77 9.76
CA ARG A 48 -1.80 22.29 8.97
C ARG A 48 -1.90 23.80 9.07
N GLU A 49 -1.70 24.38 10.26
CA GLU A 49 -1.65 25.84 10.47
C GLU A 49 -0.59 26.51 9.58
N VAL A 50 0.54 25.85 9.33
CA VAL A 50 1.63 26.37 8.50
C VAL A 50 1.67 25.82 7.06
N GLY A 51 0.65 25.07 6.65
CA GLY A 51 0.57 24.50 5.28
C GLY A 51 1.65 23.46 4.95
N GLN A 52 2.26 22.81 5.96
CA GLN A 52 3.33 21.82 5.81
C GLN A 52 2.86 20.36 5.90
N VAL A 53 1.56 20.12 5.72
CA VAL A 53 0.97 18.78 5.57
C VAL A 53 1.17 18.31 4.13
N ASN A 54 2.44 18.11 3.78
CA ASN A 54 2.83 17.53 2.49
C ASN A 54 3.10 16.04 2.66
N ARG A 55 3.03 15.30 1.56
CA ARG A 55 3.38 13.89 1.53
C ARG A 55 4.84 13.71 1.94
N ARG A 56 5.09 12.88 2.95
CA ARG A 56 6.42 12.55 3.49
C ARG A 56 6.67 11.05 3.29
N GLY A 57 7.91 10.67 2.97
CA GLY A 57 8.33 9.28 2.84
C GLY A 57 8.71 8.88 1.41
N ARG A 58 9.17 7.63 1.26
CA ARG A 58 9.65 7.06 -0.02
C ARG A 58 8.54 6.64 -0.97
N ALA A 59 7.29 6.62 -0.51
CA ALA A 59 6.20 6.22 -1.37
C ALA A 59 6.11 7.22 -2.53
N GLU A 60 6.21 6.75 -3.77
CA GLU A 60 6.03 7.56 -4.97
C GLU A 60 4.57 8.05 -5.06
N GLY A 61 4.39 9.29 -5.54
CA GLY A 61 3.06 9.85 -5.83
C GLY A 61 2.19 8.85 -6.60
N VAL A 62 0.86 8.97 -6.49
CA VAL A 62 -0.05 8.17 -7.29
C VAL A 62 0.31 8.41 -8.76
N LYS A 63 0.89 7.39 -9.41
CA LYS A 63 1.19 7.47 -10.84
C LYS A 63 -0.15 7.38 -11.57
N ASN A 64 -0.46 8.41 -12.36
CA ASN A 64 -1.59 8.36 -13.28
C ASN A 64 -1.22 7.43 -14.44
N SER A 65 -1.23 6.13 -14.19
CA SER A 65 -1.06 5.12 -15.22
C SER A 65 -2.38 4.93 -15.96
N PRO A 66 -2.38 4.83 -17.29
CA PRO A 66 -3.58 4.48 -18.04
C PRO A 66 -4.11 3.14 -17.53
N LYS A 67 -5.43 3.00 -17.49
CA LYS A 67 -6.05 1.71 -17.14
C LYS A 67 -5.54 0.64 -18.12
N PRO A 68 -5.18 -0.56 -17.64
CA PRO A 68 -4.81 -1.65 -18.54
C PRO A 68 -5.97 -1.96 -19.49
N LYS A 69 -5.65 -2.32 -20.74
CA LYS A 69 -6.67 -2.77 -21.70
C LYS A 69 -7.36 -4.00 -21.13
N GLY A 70 -8.68 -3.91 -20.93
CA GLY A 70 -9.51 -5.06 -20.57
C GLY A 70 -9.75 -5.93 -21.80
N TYR A 71 -9.70 -7.25 -21.64
CA TYR A 71 -10.15 -8.20 -22.64
C TYR A 71 -11.55 -8.68 -22.25
N ASN A 72 -12.45 -8.75 -23.22
CA ASN A 72 -13.82 -9.26 -23.04
C ASN A 72 -14.03 -10.46 -23.96
N ALA A 73 -14.39 -11.61 -23.39
CA ALA A 73 -14.78 -12.78 -24.16
C ALA A 73 -16.29 -12.78 -24.38
N THR A 74 -16.73 -12.90 -25.62
CA THR A 74 -18.14 -13.05 -26.01
C THR A 74 -18.51 -14.51 -26.27
N GLU A 75 -17.51 -15.38 -26.50
CA GLU A 75 -17.68 -16.81 -26.77
C GLU A 75 -16.54 -17.63 -26.12
N PRO A 76 -16.72 -18.96 -25.93
CA PRO A 76 -15.66 -19.84 -25.45
C PRO A 76 -14.42 -19.81 -26.37
N ASN A 77 -13.24 -20.01 -25.77
CA ASN A 77 -11.92 -20.06 -26.42
C ASN A 77 -11.37 -18.73 -26.95
N GLN A 78 -11.95 -17.58 -26.58
CA GLN A 78 -11.46 -16.27 -27.03
C GLN A 78 -10.41 -15.66 -26.10
N VAL A 79 -10.56 -15.83 -24.78
CA VAL A 79 -9.67 -15.25 -23.79
C VAL A 79 -9.43 -16.26 -22.68
N TRP A 80 -8.16 -16.47 -22.37
CA TRP A 80 -7.70 -17.50 -21.46
C TRP A 80 -7.02 -16.83 -20.26
N SER A 81 -7.32 -17.30 -19.07
CA SER A 81 -6.65 -16.92 -17.83
C SER A 81 -5.82 -18.10 -17.33
N TRP A 82 -4.68 -17.81 -16.72
CA TRP A 82 -3.83 -18.82 -16.11
C TRP A 82 -3.46 -18.39 -14.70
N GLY A 83 -3.33 -19.36 -13.81
CA GLY A 83 -2.98 -19.14 -12.42
C GLY A 83 -2.08 -20.24 -11.89
N ILE A 84 -1.25 -19.89 -10.90
CA ILE A 84 -0.45 -20.84 -10.14
C ILE A 84 -0.90 -20.75 -8.69
N THR A 85 -1.26 -21.88 -8.10
CA THR A 85 -1.62 -21.97 -6.68
C THR A 85 -0.73 -22.99 -5.98
N TYR A 86 -0.23 -22.62 -4.82
CA TYR A 86 0.50 -23.52 -3.93
C TYR A 86 -0.50 -24.34 -3.12
N LEU A 87 -0.54 -25.65 -3.36
CA LEU A 87 -1.32 -26.56 -2.54
C LEU A 87 -0.46 -27.11 -1.40
N ALA A 88 -1.04 -27.16 -0.21
CA ALA A 88 -0.40 -27.75 0.95
C ALA A 88 -0.14 -29.24 0.68
N SER A 89 1.07 -29.70 0.99
CA SER A 89 1.37 -31.13 1.03
C SER A 89 1.31 -31.65 2.47
N SER A 90 1.35 -32.98 2.63
CA SER A 90 1.45 -33.65 3.93
C SER A 90 2.83 -33.48 4.59
N ILE A 91 3.83 -32.97 3.87
CA ILE A 91 5.20 -32.79 4.36
C ILE A 91 5.47 -31.29 4.55
N ARG A 92 5.85 -30.91 5.77
CA ARG A 92 6.15 -29.51 6.10
C ARG A 92 7.28 -28.97 5.22
N GLY A 93 7.03 -27.84 4.55
CA GLY A 93 7.99 -27.19 3.67
C GLY A 93 7.96 -27.68 2.22
N VAL A 94 7.13 -28.68 1.91
CA VAL A 94 6.88 -29.13 0.54
C VAL A 94 5.50 -28.64 0.11
N PHE A 95 5.41 -28.12 -1.11
CA PHE A 95 4.17 -27.64 -1.71
C PHE A 95 4.02 -28.24 -3.09
N TYR A 96 2.78 -28.57 -3.47
CA TYR A 96 2.46 -28.89 -4.85
C TYR A 96 2.13 -27.61 -5.60
N TYR A 97 2.58 -27.51 -6.84
CA TYR A 97 2.29 -26.38 -7.72
C TYR A 97 1.14 -26.78 -8.64
N LEU A 98 -0.04 -26.22 -8.40
CA LEU A 98 -1.16 -26.38 -9.30
C LEU A 98 -1.08 -25.31 -10.39
N TYR A 99 -0.84 -25.75 -11.62
CA TYR A 99 -0.95 -24.93 -12.82
C TYR A 99 -2.36 -25.08 -13.40
N VAL A 100 -3.07 -23.97 -13.54
CA VAL A 100 -4.41 -23.95 -14.16
C VAL A 100 -4.39 -23.01 -15.36
N ILE A 101 -5.00 -23.46 -16.44
CA ILE A 101 -5.36 -22.66 -17.60
C ILE A 101 -6.87 -22.79 -17.78
N GLU A 102 -7.59 -21.68 -17.77
CA GLU A 102 -9.05 -21.60 -17.77
C GLU A 102 -9.54 -20.65 -18.86
N ASP A 103 -10.58 -21.04 -19.59
CA ASP A 103 -11.31 -20.16 -20.49
C ASP A 103 -12.23 -19.22 -19.68
N ILE A 104 -12.09 -17.91 -19.83
CA ILE A 104 -12.79 -16.94 -18.96
C ILE A 104 -14.30 -16.90 -19.19
N PHE A 105 -14.76 -17.30 -20.38
CA PHE A 105 -16.17 -17.28 -20.76
C PHE A 105 -16.90 -18.50 -20.19
N SER A 106 -16.36 -19.70 -20.43
CA SER A 106 -16.99 -20.97 -20.08
C SER A 106 -16.63 -21.49 -18.69
N ARG A 107 -15.61 -20.93 -18.04
CA ARG A 107 -15.05 -21.42 -16.75
C ARG A 107 -14.54 -22.85 -16.82
N LYS A 108 -14.27 -23.35 -18.02
CA LYS A 108 -13.71 -24.68 -18.23
C LYS A 108 -12.20 -24.61 -18.20
N MET A 109 -11.62 -25.51 -17.43
CA MET A 109 -10.18 -25.72 -17.41
C MET A 109 -9.77 -26.48 -18.68
N MET A 110 -8.65 -26.10 -19.26
CA MET A 110 -8.02 -26.89 -20.31
C MET A 110 -7.46 -28.17 -19.68
N LEU A 111 -8.13 -29.29 -19.92
CA LEU A 111 -7.52 -30.58 -19.67
C LEU A 111 -6.54 -30.87 -20.82
N PRO A 112 -5.32 -31.32 -20.54
CA PRO A 112 -4.46 -31.86 -21.59
C PRO A 112 -5.22 -33.02 -22.25
N LEU A 113 -5.47 -32.91 -23.55
CA LEU A 113 -6.05 -34.00 -24.34
C LEU A 113 -5.16 -35.23 -24.15
N SER A 114 -5.70 -36.31 -23.60
CA SER A 114 -5.04 -37.61 -23.66
C SER A 114 -5.01 -38.03 -25.12
N ASN A 115 -3.89 -37.79 -25.80
CA ASN A 115 -3.63 -38.43 -27.07
C ASN A 115 -3.48 -39.93 -26.79
N GLY A 116 -4.43 -40.73 -27.31
CA GLY A 116 -4.31 -42.19 -27.38
C GLY A 116 -3.31 -42.62 -28.43
#